data_AF-A0A9R0I113-F1
#
_entry.id   AF-A0A9R0I113-F1
#
_cell.length_a   1.000
_cell.length_b   1.000
_cell.length_c   1.000
_cell.angle_alpha   90.00
_cell.angle_beta   90.00
_cell.angle_gamma   90.00
#
_symmetry.space_group_name_H-M   'P 1'
#
loop_
_entity.id
_entity.type
_entity.pdbx_description
1 polymer ?
#
loop_
_entity_poly.entity_id
_entity_poly.type
_entity_poly.pdbx_seq_one_letter_code
_entity_poly.pdbx_strand_id
1 'polypeptide(L)'
;MSYARNVKGQSSKTFCSGFMICVDRCRTPTEFEQAWKELITTYGYEKEVWAQGLYNDKEKWAEYFMHGHFFGVLKDIRFTEAGLDYQTKHTTLIIKGVLSSVKTHAATVYPRNSYDMLCKEMNYESSHIFVKFKQDKTHLDGVTNIYWLSNTKYRKVQYIVIHSVKFHKMYCCCMKLESVGIPCRHMFAVMKYGRMTEIPRGYILRRWTKYAKAGLSYGHTLEEFKEQTDTAFVGRFAYLNGLGIQICRLATRSYNGSLWLKNFFSKVLISLETHDEKAEGILRKATLVRIGDPKVLQADMGLKKKASKPQEKSNSPEKPKSIDLN
;
A
#
# COMPACT_ATOMS: atom_id res chain seq x y z
N MET A 1 -14.29 13.36 -10.89
CA MET A 1 -14.90 14.30 -11.89
C MET A 1 -15.52 15.63 -11.39
N SER A 2 -15.41 16.13 -10.14
CA SER A 2 -16.20 17.34 -9.75
C SER A 2 -15.67 18.72 -10.23
N TYR A 3 -14.39 18.87 -10.56
CA TYR A 3 -13.84 20.16 -11.04
C TYR A 3 -14.03 20.40 -12.54
N ALA A 4 -14.30 19.35 -13.32
CA ALA A 4 -14.61 19.46 -14.74
C ALA A 4 -15.93 20.21 -15.01
N ARG A 5 -16.82 20.33 -14.00
CA ARG A 5 -18.07 21.09 -14.12
C ARG A 5 -17.87 22.61 -14.11
N ASN A 6 -16.74 23.10 -13.61
CA ASN A 6 -16.43 24.54 -13.59
C ASN A 6 -15.72 25.03 -14.86
N VAL A 7 -15.34 24.11 -15.76
CA VAL A 7 -14.94 24.45 -17.14
C VAL A 7 -16.24 24.75 -17.90
N LYS A 8 -16.78 25.95 -17.73
CA LYS A 8 -18.02 26.39 -18.40
C LYS A 8 -17.86 26.22 -19.91
N GLY A 9 -18.64 25.30 -20.51
CA GLY A 9 -18.86 25.23 -21.96
C GLY A 9 -17.85 24.46 -22.82
N GLN A 10 -16.65 24.10 -22.33
CA GLN A 10 -15.63 23.49 -23.18
C GLN A 10 -15.73 21.95 -23.21
N SER A 11 -16.33 21.42 -24.28
CA SER A 11 -16.47 19.98 -24.56
C SER A 11 -15.36 19.38 -25.43
N SER A 12 -14.36 20.19 -25.81
CA SER A 12 -13.25 19.73 -26.64
C SER A 12 -12.44 18.64 -25.92
N LYS A 13 -12.43 17.43 -26.49
CA LYS A 13 -11.66 16.28 -25.94
C LYS A 13 -10.18 16.60 -25.78
N THR A 14 -9.61 17.41 -26.68
CA THR A 14 -8.19 17.80 -26.64
C THR A 14 -7.92 18.81 -25.53
N PHE A 15 -8.84 19.76 -25.29
CA PHE A 15 -8.75 20.68 -24.17
C PHE A 15 -8.85 19.93 -22.84
N CYS A 16 -9.86 19.07 -22.69
CA CYS A 16 -10.04 18.25 -21.48
C CYS A 16 -8.80 17.36 -21.21
N SER A 17 -8.22 16.77 -22.26
CA SER A 17 -6.98 15.99 -22.13
C SER A 17 -5.82 16.85 -21.62
N GLY A 18 -5.62 18.05 -22.19
CA GLY A 18 -4.60 18.99 -21.73
C GLY A 18 -4.84 19.52 -20.32
N PHE A 19 -6.09 19.80 -19.96
CA PHE A 19 -6.48 20.17 -18.60
C PHE A 19 -6.20 19.05 -17.60
N MET A 20 -6.47 17.79 -17.97
CA MET A 20 -6.14 16.64 -17.12
C MET A 20 -4.63 16.52 -16.85
N ILE A 21 -3.77 16.99 -17.77
CA ILE A 21 -2.32 17.08 -17.50
C ILE A 21 -2.05 17.99 -16.29
N CYS A 22 -2.69 19.16 -16.24
CA CYS A 22 -2.56 20.10 -15.13
C CYS A 22 -3.16 19.55 -13.83
N VAL A 23 -4.27 18.80 -13.94
CA VAL A 23 -4.98 18.23 -12.79
C VAL A 23 -4.19 17.10 -12.14
N ASP A 24 -3.70 16.11 -12.90
CA ASP A 24 -3.17 14.85 -12.32
C ASP A 24 -1.78 14.42 -12.80
N ARG A 25 -1.18 15.12 -13.77
CA ARG A 25 0.14 14.73 -14.31
C ARG A 25 1.29 15.59 -13.84
N CYS A 26 1.06 16.86 -13.51
CA CYS A 26 2.08 17.74 -12.96
C CYS A 26 2.43 17.32 -11.53
N ARG A 27 3.73 17.17 -11.22
CA ARG A 27 4.22 16.79 -9.88
C ARG A 27 5.21 17.79 -9.29
N THR A 28 5.47 18.90 -9.98
CA THR A 28 6.25 20.04 -9.48
C THR A 28 5.56 21.35 -9.84
N PRO A 29 5.85 22.49 -9.16
CA PRO A 29 5.28 23.78 -9.52
C PRO A 29 5.66 24.15 -10.94
N THR A 30 6.92 23.92 -11.33
CA THR A 30 7.43 24.26 -12.65
C THR A 30 6.70 23.51 -13.77
N GLU A 31 6.41 22.21 -13.57
CA GLU A 31 5.61 21.45 -14.53
C GLU A 31 4.17 21.95 -14.61
N PHE A 32 3.59 22.33 -13.47
CA PHE A 32 2.25 22.89 -13.46
C PHE A 32 2.19 24.22 -14.21
N GLU A 33 3.08 25.16 -13.89
CA GLU A 33 3.11 26.48 -14.54
C GLU A 33 3.36 26.36 -16.04
N GLN A 34 4.25 25.45 -16.46
CA GLN A 34 4.50 25.21 -17.86
C GLN A 34 3.31 24.56 -18.57
N ALA A 35 2.74 23.49 -18.01
CA ALA A 35 1.58 22.81 -18.60
C ALA A 35 0.35 23.72 -18.66
N TRP A 36 0.14 24.55 -17.63
CA TRP A 36 -0.94 25.54 -17.59
C TRP A 36 -0.75 26.61 -18.66
N LYS A 37 0.46 27.16 -18.78
CA LYS A 37 0.79 28.15 -19.82
C LYS A 37 0.60 27.57 -21.22
N GLU A 38 1.12 26.37 -21.47
CA GLU A 38 0.93 25.67 -22.74
C GLU A 38 -0.57 25.46 -23.06
N LEU A 39 -1.37 25.04 -22.07
CA LEU A 39 -2.80 24.83 -22.23
C LEU A 39 -3.56 26.12 -22.57
N ILE A 40 -3.31 27.20 -21.82
CA ILE A 40 -4.04 28.46 -21.98
C ILE A 40 -3.65 29.17 -23.29
N THR A 41 -2.36 29.19 -23.64
CA THR A 41 -1.88 29.80 -24.89
C THR A 41 -2.38 29.02 -26.11
N THR A 42 -2.40 27.68 -26.08
CA THR A 42 -2.88 26.85 -27.22
C THR A 42 -4.33 27.14 -27.59
N TYR A 43 -5.17 27.48 -26.62
CA TYR A 43 -6.60 27.73 -26.83
C TYR A 43 -6.98 29.22 -26.73
N GLY A 44 -6.02 30.12 -26.55
CA GLY A 44 -6.25 31.57 -26.53
C GLY A 44 -7.01 32.11 -25.31
N TYR A 45 -6.96 31.44 -24.15
CA TYR A 45 -7.72 31.82 -22.94
C TYR A 45 -6.98 32.75 -21.97
N GLU A 46 -5.91 33.40 -22.42
CA GLU A 46 -5.02 34.20 -21.56
C GLU A 46 -5.73 35.37 -20.87
N LYS A 47 -6.79 35.90 -21.49
CA LYS A 47 -7.56 37.05 -20.99
C LYS A 47 -8.91 36.65 -20.39
N GLU A 48 -9.22 35.35 -20.35
CA GLU A 48 -10.52 34.87 -19.89
C GLU A 48 -10.63 34.89 -18.36
N VAL A 49 -11.65 35.57 -17.84
CA VAL A 49 -11.86 35.76 -16.40
C VAL A 49 -12.02 34.41 -15.66
N TRP A 50 -12.68 33.44 -16.29
CA TRP A 50 -12.86 32.11 -15.70
C TRP A 50 -11.55 31.33 -15.63
N ALA A 51 -10.64 31.50 -16.60
CA ALA A 51 -9.34 30.84 -16.61
C ALA A 51 -8.45 31.40 -15.50
N GLN A 52 -8.48 32.72 -15.30
CA GLN A 52 -7.80 33.37 -14.18
C GLN A 52 -8.36 32.92 -12.83
N GLY A 53 -9.69 32.85 -12.69
CA GLY A 53 -10.35 32.33 -11.50
C GLY A 53 -9.96 30.87 -11.21
N LEU A 54 -9.94 30.03 -12.24
CA LEU A 54 -9.53 28.63 -12.13
C LEU A 54 -8.05 28.50 -11.71
N TYR A 55 -7.16 29.32 -12.27
CA TYR A 55 -5.75 29.35 -11.86
C TYR A 55 -5.55 29.81 -10.42
N ASN A 56 -6.31 30.82 -9.96
CA ASN A 56 -6.26 31.29 -8.57
C ASN A 56 -6.67 30.18 -7.58
N ASP A 57 -7.59 29.30 -8.00
CA ASP A 57 -8.04 28.14 -7.25
C ASP A 57 -7.18 26.88 -7.44
N LYS A 58 -5.99 26.96 -8.06
CA LYS A 58 -5.13 25.79 -8.39
C LYS A 58 -4.85 24.87 -7.21
N GLU A 59 -4.79 25.41 -6.00
CA GLU A 59 -4.59 24.66 -4.76
C GLU A 59 -5.74 23.69 -4.43
N LYS A 60 -6.94 23.94 -4.96
CA LYS A 60 -8.14 23.15 -4.71
C LYS A 60 -8.29 21.97 -5.68
N TRP A 61 -7.70 22.03 -6.88
CA TRP A 61 -7.98 21.07 -7.96
C TRP A 61 -6.76 20.45 -8.63
N ALA A 62 -5.56 21.02 -8.52
CA ALA A 62 -4.35 20.42 -9.07
C ALA A 62 -3.69 19.48 -8.04
N GLU A 63 -3.49 18.21 -8.40
CA GLU A 63 -2.98 17.15 -7.50
C GLU A 63 -1.65 17.53 -6.85
N TYR A 64 -0.78 18.25 -7.57
CA TYR A 64 0.47 18.76 -7.01
C TYR A 64 0.24 19.67 -5.80
N PHE A 65 -0.71 20.60 -5.83
CA PHE A 65 -0.87 21.54 -4.71
C PHE A 65 -1.64 20.94 -3.52
N MET A 66 -2.28 19.78 -3.70
CA MET A 66 -3.06 19.09 -2.65
C MET A 66 -2.23 18.29 -1.63
N HIS A 67 -0.97 18.66 -1.39
CA HIS A 67 -0.11 17.96 -0.42
C HIS A 67 -0.78 17.91 0.98
N GLY A 68 -1.14 16.69 1.41
CA GLY A 68 -1.78 16.46 2.71
C GLY A 68 -3.32 16.48 2.72
N HIS A 69 -3.98 16.66 1.56
CA HIS A 69 -5.44 16.64 1.45
C HIS A 69 -5.91 15.47 0.56
N PHE A 70 -6.45 14.43 1.18
CA PHE A 70 -6.78 13.13 0.58
C PHE A 70 -8.16 13.11 -0.10
N PHE A 71 -8.38 13.66 -1.32
CA PHE A 71 -9.78 13.67 -1.87
C PHE A 71 -10.05 13.47 -3.38
N GLY A 72 -9.06 13.30 -4.26
CA GLY A 72 -9.32 13.19 -5.71
C GLY A 72 -9.70 11.80 -6.23
N VAL A 73 -8.89 10.79 -5.88
CA VAL A 73 -8.85 9.49 -6.57
C VAL A 73 -10.02 8.56 -6.22
N LEU A 74 -10.57 8.67 -5.00
CA LEU A 74 -11.56 7.70 -4.52
C LEU A 74 -12.95 7.82 -5.16
N LYS A 75 -13.32 9.00 -5.68
CA LYS A 75 -14.67 9.21 -6.23
C LYS A 75 -14.90 8.40 -7.50
N ASP A 76 -13.94 8.38 -8.43
CA ASP A 76 -14.13 7.73 -9.74
C ASP A 76 -14.05 6.19 -9.63
N ILE A 77 -13.38 5.66 -8.59
CA ILE A 77 -13.26 4.21 -8.33
C ILE A 77 -14.57 3.60 -7.82
N ARG A 78 -15.33 4.33 -7.00
CA ARG A 78 -16.59 3.83 -6.40
C ARG A 78 -17.68 3.54 -7.43
N PHE A 79 -17.74 4.29 -8.54
CA PHE A 79 -18.81 4.14 -9.53
C PHE A 79 -18.67 2.92 -10.44
N THR A 80 -17.45 2.40 -10.62
CA THR A 80 -17.16 1.26 -11.51
C THR A 80 -16.76 0.00 -10.74
N GLU A 81 -16.81 0.05 -9.42
CA GLU A 81 -16.27 -0.95 -8.50
C GLU A 81 -16.87 -2.34 -8.70
N ALA A 82 -18.20 -2.46 -8.80
CA ALA A 82 -18.88 -3.75 -8.92
C ALA A 82 -18.52 -4.50 -10.23
N GLY A 83 -18.46 -3.79 -11.35
CA GLY A 83 -18.07 -4.38 -12.64
C GLY A 83 -16.60 -4.79 -12.68
N LEU A 84 -15.72 -4.01 -12.05
CA LEU A 84 -14.30 -4.32 -11.97
C LEU A 84 -13.98 -5.42 -10.96
N ASP A 85 -14.75 -5.55 -9.87
CA ASP A 85 -14.66 -6.68 -8.94
C ASP A 85 -15.02 -7.99 -9.64
N TYR A 86 -16.09 -8.00 -10.45
CA TYR A 86 -16.47 -9.14 -11.28
C TYR A 86 -15.34 -9.51 -12.25
N GLN A 87 -14.85 -8.55 -13.04
CA GLN A 87 -13.76 -8.81 -13.98
C GLN A 87 -12.49 -9.30 -13.28
N THR A 88 -12.12 -8.76 -12.13
CA THR A 88 -10.94 -9.18 -11.37
C THR A 88 -11.00 -10.66 -10.97
N LYS A 89 -12.19 -11.17 -10.65
CA LYS A 89 -12.39 -12.58 -10.27
C LYS A 89 -12.44 -13.53 -11.46
N HIS A 90 -12.92 -13.05 -12.61
CA HIS A 90 -13.26 -13.90 -13.76
C HIS A 90 -12.34 -13.74 -14.97
N THR A 91 -11.34 -12.86 -14.92
CA THR A 91 -10.42 -12.62 -16.03
C THR A 91 -8.98 -12.48 -15.55
N THR A 92 -8.01 -12.86 -16.38
CA THR A 92 -6.59 -12.65 -16.13
C THR A 92 -6.13 -11.28 -16.63
N LEU A 93 -5.06 -10.75 -16.03
CA LEU A 93 -4.45 -9.49 -16.44
C LEU A 93 -3.40 -9.76 -17.53
N ILE A 94 -3.40 -8.93 -18.58
CA ILE A 94 -2.40 -9.01 -19.65
C ILE A 94 -1.14 -8.27 -19.20
N ILE A 95 -0.04 -9.01 -19.03
CA ILE A 95 1.24 -8.47 -18.57
C ILE A 95 2.07 -8.12 -19.80
N LYS A 96 2.26 -6.82 -20.06
CA LYS A 96 3.06 -6.30 -21.19
C LYS A 96 4.00 -5.16 -20.75
N GLY A 97 5.14 -5.03 -21.44
CA GLY A 97 6.06 -3.90 -21.33
C GLY A 97 7.12 -4.01 -20.21
N VAL A 98 7.75 -2.87 -19.89
CA VAL A 98 8.81 -2.74 -18.88
C VAL A 98 8.29 -3.12 -17.48
N LEU A 99 9.20 -3.59 -16.60
CA LEU A 99 8.89 -4.06 -15.23
C LEU A 99 7.92 -5.25 -15.21
N SER A 100 8.09 -6.23 -16.11
CA SER A 100 7.21 -7.40 -16.23
C SER A 100 7.08 -8.18 -14.92
N SER A 101 8.18 -8.44 -14.21
CA SER A 101 8.18 -9.12 -12.90
C SER A 101 7.35 -8.37 -11.86
N VAL A 102 7.57 -7.06 -11.72
CA VAL A 102 6.83 -6.21 -10.78
C VAL A 102 5.35 -6.13 -11.16
N LYS A 103 5.03 -6.09 -12.45
CA LYS A 103 3.65 -6.17 -12.96
C LYS A 103 3.01 -7.51 -12.65
N THR A 104 3.74 -8.63 -12.79
CA THR A 104 3.24 -9.96 -12.41
C THR A 104 2.90 -9.99 -10.93
N HIS A 105 3.81 -9.51 -10.08
CA HIS A 105 3.56 -9.42 -8.64
C HIS A 105 2.38 -8.48 -8.31
N ALA A 106 2.28 -7.32 -8.96
CA ALA A 106 1.15 -6.42 -8.74
C ALA A 106 -0.19 -7.06 -9.15
N ALA A 107 -0.21 -7.88 -10.22
CA ALA A 107 -1.41 -8.56 -10.70
C ALA A 107 -1.93 -9.62 -9.70
N THR A 108 -1.07 -10.21 -8.87
CA THR A 108 -1.51 -11.15 -7.83
C THR A 108 -2.17 -10.43 -6.65
N VAL A 109 -1.67 -9.25 -6.30
CA VAL A 109 -2.05 -8.49 -5.10
C VAL A 109 -3.23 -7.53 -5.31
N TYR A 110 -3.23 -6.78 -6.41
CA TYR A 110 -4.14 -5.64 -6.62
C TYR A 110 -5.36 -6.01 -7.46
N PRO A 111 -6.56 -5.47 -7.16
CA PRO A 111 -7.71 -5.56 -8.04
C PRO A 111 -7.46 -4.77 -9.33
N ARG A 112 -8.20 -5.08 -10.40
CA ARG A 112 -7.94 -4.57 -11.77
C ARG A 112 -7.81 -3.04 -11.82
N ASN A 113 -8.66 -2.31 -11.11
CA ASN A 113 -8.73 -0.85 -11.04
C ASN A 113 -7.41 -0.27 -10.48
N SER A 114 -6.94 -0.80 -9.35
CA SER A 114 -5.69 -0.37 -8.72
C SER A 114 -4.47 -0.84 -9.50
N TYR A 115 -4.55 -2.03 -10.10
CA TYR A 115 -3.53 -2.55 -11.00
C TYR A 115 -3.33 -1.64 -12.22
N ASP A 116 -4.41 -1.17 -12.84
CA ASP A 116 -4.34 -0.27 -13.99
C ASP A 116 -3.70 1.07 -13.61
N MET A 117 -3.95 1.58 -12.40
CA MET A 117 -3.28 2.76 -11.87
C MET A 117 -1.76 2.55 -11.71
N LEU A 118 -1.37 1.40 -11.15
CA LEU A 118 0.05 1.01 -11.01
C LEU A 118 0.70 0.87 -12.39
N CYS A 119 0.04 0.20 -13.33
CA CYS A 119 0.55 0.03 -14.69
C CYS A 119 0.74 1.36 -15.41
N LYS A 120 -0.14 2.34 -15.22
CA LYS A 120 0.07 3.70 -15.73
C LYS A 120 1.36 4.29 -15.17
N GLU A 121 1.56 4.25 -13.85
CA GLU A 121 2.78 4.77 -13.23
C GLU A 121 4.04 4.02 -13.68
N MET A 122 4.00 2.70 -13.81
CA MET A 122 5.11 1.88 -14.33
C MET A 122 5.41 2.17 -15.81
N ASN A 123 4.40 2.45 -16.63
CA ASN A 123 4.61 2.77 -18.04
C ASN A 123 5.21 4.17 -18.23
N TYR A 124 4.91 5.11 -17.32
CA TYR A 124 5.52 6.45 -17.31
C TYR A 124 6.87 6.51 -16.59
N GLU A 125 7.35 5.39 -16.04
CA GLU A 125 8.69 5.30 -15.47
C GLU A 125 9.75 5.72 -16.48
N SER A 126 9.63 5.24 -17.73
CA SER A 126 10.59 5.48 -18.82
C SER A 126 10.68 6.93 -19.27
N SER A 127 9.75 7.80 -18.85
CA SER A 127 9.83 9.24 -19.11
C SER A 127 10.78 9.96 -18.16
N HIS A 128 11.49 9.25 -17.28
CA HIS A 128 12.41 9.82 -16.31
C HIS A 128 13.80 9.20 -16.45
N ILE A 129 14.83 10.03 -16.33
CA ILE A 129 16.23 9.61 -16.37
C ILE A 129 16.93 9.97 -15.07
N PHE A 130 17.90 9.14 -14.67
CA PHE A 130 18.77 9.43 -13.53
C PHE A 130 19.81 10.47 -13.94
N VAL A 131 19.78 11.63 -13.28
CA VAL A 131 20.75 12.71 -13.49
C VAL A 131 21.91 12.59 -12.51
N LYS A 132 21.62 12.17 -11.28
CA LYS A 132 22.62 12.01 -10.24
C LYS A 132 22.25 10.85 -9.33
N PHE A 133 23.28 10.18 -8.80
CA PHE A 133 23.18 9.18 -7.75
C PHE A 133 24.20 9.50 -6.66
N LYS A 134 23.80 9.41 -5.40
CA LYS A 134 24.66 9.57 -4.23
C LYS A 134 24.30 8.49 -3.23
N GLN A 135 25.30 7.78 -2.73
CA GLN A 135 25.16 6.93 -1.58
C GLN A 135 25.71 7.66 -0.35
N ASP A 136 24.89 7.78 0.69
CA ASP A 136 25.29 8.34 1.98
C ASP A 136 25.39 7.22 3.01
N LYS A 137 26.60 7.04 3.57
CA LYS A 137 26.88 6.02 4.59
C LYS A 137 27.10 6.64 5.97
N THR A 138 27.05 7.97 6.06
CA THR A 138 27.48 8.69 7.28
C THR A 138 26.41 8.74 8.36
N HIS A 139 25.22 8.23 8.09
CA HIS A 139 24.05 8.40 8.94
C HIS A 139 23.74 7.20 9.83
N LEU A 140 23.05 7.45 10.95
CA LEU A 140 22.63 6.44 11.94
C LEU A 140 21.59 5.45 11.39
N ASP A 141 20.83 5.85 10.37
CA ASP A 141 19.93 4.99 9.60
C ASP A 141 20.66 4.14 8.54
N GLY A 142 21.99 4.08 8.60
CA GLY A 142 22.80 3.28 7.70
C GLY A 142 22.86 3.86 6.29
N VAL A 143 22.93 2.98 5.30
CA VAL A 143 23.11 3.38 3.90
C VAL A 143 21.82 4.00 3.35
N THR A 144 21.91 5.25 2.93
CA THR A 144 20.86 5.96 2.20
C THR A 144 21.28 6.16 0.74
N ASN A 145 20.51 5.63 -0.19
CA ASN A 145 20.69 5.88 -1.63
C ASN A 145 19.79 7.03 -2.07
N ILE A 146 20.37 8.08 -2.65
CA ILE A 146 19.65 9.26 -3.13
C ILE A 146 19.75 9.30 -4.65
N TYR A 147 18.59 9.37 -5.29
CA TYR A 147 18.43 9.38 -6.74
C TYR A 147 17.79 10.70 -7.16
N TRP A 148 18.42 11.40 -8.10
CA TRP A 148 17.87 12.60 -8.71
C TRP A 148 17.39 12.28 -10.12
N LEU A 149 16.12 12.53 -10.39
CA LEU A 149 15.49 12.24 -11.66
C LEU A 149 15.04 13.52 -12.37
N SER A 150 15.19 13.52 -13.68
CA SER A 150 14.66 14.55 -14.59
C SER A 150 13.64 13.89 -15.49
N ASN A 151 12.55 14.60 -15.78
CA ASN A 151 11.67 14.21 -16.87
C ASN A 151 12.44 14.37 -18.20
N THR A 152 12.28 13.43 -19.13
CA THR A 152 12.93 13.50 -20.45
C THR A 152 12.49 14.72 -21.27
N LYS A 153 11.27 15.23 -21.02
CA LYS A 153 10.75 16.44 -21.66
C LYS A 153 11.31 17.73 -21.04
N TYR A 154 11.56 17.72 -19.73
CA TYR A 154 11.91 18.92 -18.98
C TYR A 154 13.32 18.71 -18.39
N ARG A 155 14.35 19.27 -19.04
CA ARG A 155 15.80 19.00 -18.80
C ARG A 155 16.35 19.45 -17.43
N LYS A 156 15.51 19.75 -16.44
CA LYS A 156 15.93 20.09 -15.07
C LYS A 156 15.58 18.96 -14.13
N VAL A 157 16.44 18.71 -13.14
CA VAL A 157 16.13 17.77 -12.05
C VAL A 157 14.87 18.24 -11.33
N GLN A 158 13.86 17.39 -11.35
CA GLN A 158 12.54 17.69 -10.79
C GLN A 158 12.22 16.82 -9.59
N TYR A 159 12.87 15.64 -9.48
CA TYR A 159 12.49 14.64 -8.50
C TYR A 159 13.67 14.09 -7.75
N ILE A 160 13.44 13.84 -6.46
CA ILE A 160 14.38 13.16 -5.59
C ILE A 160 13.65 11.94 -5.01
N VAL A 161 14.28 10.77 -5.14
CA VAL A 161 13.88 9.55 -4.46
C VAL A 161 14.99 9.15 -3.49
N ILE A 162 14.63 8.94 -2.24
CA ILE A 162 15.53 8.53 -1.16
C ILE A 162 15.16 7.11 -0.77
N HIS A 163 16.09 6.17 -0.91
CA HIS A 163 15.93 4.78 -0.50
C HIS A 163 16.81 4.51 0.73
N SER A 164 16.17 4.36 1.89
CA SER A 164 16.80 3.86 3.11
C SER A 164 16.92 2.34 3.01
N VAL A 165 18.15 1.84 2.96
CA VAL A 165 18.43 0.41 2.89
C VAL A 165 18.10 -0.27 4.22
N LYS A 166 18.41 0.37 5.35
CA LYS A 166 18.15 -0.17 6.70
C LYS A 166 16.65 -0.37 6.94
N PHE A 167 15.85 0.66 6.70
CA PHE A 167 14.40 0.59 6.93
C PHE A 167 13.64 -0.05 5.76
N HIS A 168 14.32 -0.39 4.66
CA HIS A 168 13.69 -0.92 3.46
C HIS A 168 12.57 0.00 2.93
N LYS A 169 12.78 1.32 3.03
CA LYS A 169 11.81 2.37 2.72
C LYS A 169 12.32 3.35 1.67
N MET A 170 11.46 3.71 0.74
CA MET A 170 11.66 4.68 -0.33
C MET A 170 10.71 5.85 -0.12
N TYR A 171 11.27 7.04 -0.22
CA TYR A 171 10.56 8.31 -0.09
C TYR A 171 10.73 9.09 -1.37
N CYS A 172 9.64 9.60 -1.93
CA CYS A 172 9.70 10.42 -3.14
C CYS A 172 9.11 11.79 -2.85
N CYS A 173 9.81 12.86 -3.26
CA CYS A 173 9.35 14.23 -3.06
C CYS A 173 8.01 14.55 -3.76
N CYS A 174 7.54 13.71 -4.68
CA CYS A 174 6.20 13.87 -5.29
C CYS A 174 5.04 13.45 -4.37
N MET A 175 5.34 12.81 -3.24
CA MET A 175 4.39 12.42 -2.18
C MET A 175 3.19 11.55 -2.63
N LYS A 176 3.23 10.92 -3.81
CA LYS A 176 2.08 10.18 -4.35
C LYS A 176 1.73 8.94 -3.52
N LEU A 177 2.73 8.27 -2.96
CA LEU A 177 2.48 7.14 -2.08
C LEU A 177 1.79 7.60 -0.80
N GLU A 178 2.18 8.75 -0.28
CA GLU A 178 1.64 9.35 0.94
C GLU A 178 0.23 9.92 0.72
N SER A 179 -0.02 10.54 -0.44
CA SER A 179 -1.31 11.19 -0.75
C SER A 179 -2.34 10.25 -1.39
N VAL A 180 -1.91 9.26 -2.18
CA VAL A 180 -2.81 8.32 -2.87
C VAL A 180 -2.71 6.92 -2.27
N GLY A 181 -1.52 6.49 -1.84
CA GLY A 181 -1.28 5.13 -1.33
C GLY A 181 -0.78 4.14 -2.35
N ILE A 182 -0.32 4.60 -3.51
CA ILE A 182 0.33 3.76 -4.53
C ILE A 182 1.72 4.33 -4.86
N PRO A 183 2.74 3.50 -5.12
CA PRO A 183 4.05 3.99 -5.56
C PRO A 183 3.95 4.84 -6.83
N CYS A 184 4.76 5.89 -6.92
CA CYS A 184 4.83 6.74 -8.11
C CYS A 184 5.77 6.18 -9.18
N ARG A 185 5.66 6.70 -10.40
CA ARG A 185 6.59 6.44 -11.50
C ARG A 185 8.07 6.64 -11.15
N HIS A 186 8.42 7.58 -10.25
CA HIS A 186 9.81 7.79 -9.81
C HIS A 186 10.31 6.65 -8.91
N MET A 187 9.45 6.13 -8.04
CA MET A 187 9.78 4.95 -7.25
C MET A 187 9.94 3.73 -8.16
N PHE A 188 9.08 3.58 -9.17
CA PHE A 188 9.24 2.52 -10.18
C PHE A 188 10.53 2.65 -10.98
N ALA A 189 11.01 3.88 -11.24
CA ALA A 189 12.32 4.10 -11.87
C ALA A 189 13.45 3.55 -11.00
N VAL A 190 13.39 3.82 -9.69
CA VAL A 190 14.36 3.27 -8.73
C VAL A 190 14.24 1.75 -8.62
N MET A 191 13.02 1.19 -8.61
CA MET A 191 12.81 -0.27 -8.61
C MET A 191 13.42 -0.92 -9.86
N LYS A 192 13.24 -0.32 -11.04
CA LYS A 192 13.85 -0.79 -12.29
C LYS A 192 15.37 -0.73 -12.23
N TYR A 193 15.92 0.41 -11.79
CA TYR A 193 17.36 0.58 -11.62
C TYR A 193 17.95 -0.46 -10.66
N GLY A 194 17.26 -0.69 -9.53
CA GLY A 194 17.61 -1.69 -8.54
C GLY A 194 17.24 -3.14 -8.91
N ARG A 195 16.75 -3.39 -10.12
CA ARG A 195 16.30 -4.71 -10.62
C ARG A 195 15.35 -5.44 -9.66
N MET A 196 14.50 -4.69 -8.96
CA MET A 196 13.49 -5.26 -8.07
C MET A 196 12.46 -6.03 -8.87
N THR A 197 12.09 -7.22 -8.39
CA THR A 197 11.10 -8.10 -9.02
C THR A 197 9.70 -7.95 -8.44
N GLU A 198 9.58 -7.33 -7.27
CA GLU A 198 8.33 -7.19 -6.53
C GLU A 198 8.18 -5.78 -5.95
N ILE A 199 6.95 -5.39 -5.64
CA ILE A 199 6.66 -4.17 -4.89
C ILE A 199 6.86 -4.50 -3.41
N PRO A 200 7.76 -3.81 -2.68
CA PRO A 200 7.94 -4.09 -1.26
C PRO A 200 6.64 -3.99 -0.46
N ARG A 201 6.43 -4.96 0.44
CA ARG A 201 5.20 -5.11 1.23
C ARG A 201 4.79 -3.81 1.93
N GLY A 202 5.76 -3.05 2.43
CA GLY A 202 5.53 -1.77 3.10
C GLY A 202 4.94 -0.66 2.24
N TYR A 203 4.77 -0.85 0.92
CA TYR A 203 4.05 0.08 0.03
C TYR A 203 2.70 -0.47 -0.46
N ILE A 204 2.35 -1.70 -0.06
CA ILE A 204 1.09 -2.35 -0.41
C ILE A 204 0.10 -2.08 0.72
N LEU A 205 -0.74 -1.08 0.55
CA LEU A 205 -1.74 -0.73 1.56
C LEU A 205 -2.98 -1.63 1.40
N ARG A 206 -3.47 -2.19 2.51
CA ARG A 206 -4.63 -3.11 2.55
C ARG A 206 -5.84 -2.59 1.77
N ARG A 207 -6.12 -1.28 1.84
CA ARG A 207 -7.23 -0.64 1.12
C ARG A 207 -7.17 -0.80 -0.41
N TRP A 208 -5.99 -1.06 -0.96
CA TRP A 208 -5.75 -1.20 -2.39
C TRP A 208 -5.62 -2.67 -2.83
N THR A 209 -5.74 -3.65 -1.95
CA THR A 209 -5.59 -5.07 -2.30
C THR A 209 -6.93 -5.71 -2.63
N LYS A 210 -6.91 -6.87 -3.32
CA LYS A 210 -8.13 -7.67 -3.60
C LYS A 210 -8.85 -8.11 -2.32
N TYR A 211 -8.15 -8.07 -1.18
CA TYR A 211 -8.65 -8.47 0.13
C TYR A 211 -9.17 -7.30 0.97
N ALA A 212 -9.30 -6.09 0.39
CA ALA A 212 -9.81 -4.92 1.10
C ALA A 212 -11.16 -5.17 1.80
N LYS A 213 -12.01 -6.03 1.23
CA LYS A 213 -13.35 -6.39 1.73
C LYS A 213 -13.43 -7.72 2.48
N ALA A 214 -12.35 -8.47 2.62
CA ALA A 214 -12.38 -9.84 3.16
C ALA A 214 -12.88 -9.94 4.62
N GLY A 215 -12.87 -8.84 5.38
CA GLY A 215 -13.43 -8.78 6.74
C GLY A 215 -14.90 -8.35 6.84
N LEU A 216 -15.59 -8.18 5.70
CA LEU A 216 -16.99 -7.71 5.66
C LEU A 216 -17.99 -8.82 5.27
N SER A 217 -17.52 -10.01 4.89
CA SER A 217 -18.38 -11.12 4.48
C SER A 217 -18.39 -12.26 5.50
N TYR A 218 -19.57 -12.50 6.08
CA TYR A 218 -19.99 -13.65 6.90
C TYR A 218 -19.36 -13.81 8.29
N GLY A 219 -20.05 -13.29 9.30
CA GLY A 219 -20.52 -14.09 10.45
C GLY A 219 -19.52 -14.90 11.28
N HIS A 220 -18.29 -14.46 11.46
CA HIS A 220 -17.37 -15.05 12.44
C HIS A 220 -16.82 -13.98 13.41
N THR A 221 -17.05 -14.28 14.70
CA THR A 221 -16.54 -13.69 15.95
C THR A 221 -15.98 -12.27 15.89
N LEU A 222 -16.76 -11.33 16.42
CA LEU A 222 -16.41 -9.95 16.78
C LEU A 222 -15.20 -9.81 17.75
N GLU A 223 -14.52 -10.89 18.11
CA GLU A 223 -13.42 -10.89 19.08
C GLU A 223 -12.05 -10.57 18.44
N GLU A 224 -11.80 -10.97 17.18
CA GLU A 224 -10.53 -10.63 16.50
C GLU A 224 -10.49 -9.17 15.97
N PHE A 225 -11.64 -8.49 15.91
CA PHE A 225 -11.73 -7.12 15.38
C PHE A 225 -11.64 -6.02 16.45
N LYS A 226 -11.51 -6.37 17.73
CA LYS A 226 -11.41 -5.37 18.82
C LYS A 226 -10.06 -4.63 18.87
N GLU A 227 -9.04 -5.07 18.14
CA GLU A 227 -7.70 -4.44 18.24
C GLU A 227 -7.43 -3.24 17.32
N GLN A 228 -8.37 -2.79 16.48
CA GLN A 228 -8.00 -1.74 15.49
C GLN A 228 -9.05 -0.66 15.17
N THR A 229 -9.83 -0.26 16.17
CA THR A 229 -10.52 1.04 16.16
C THR A 229 -10.48 1.72 17.54
N ASP A 230 -9.33 1.69 18.21
CA ASP A 230 -9.13 2.54 19.38
C ASP A 230 -9.17 4.01 18.93
N THR A 231 -10.24 4.72 19.27
CA THR A 231 -10.37 6.16 18.98
C THR A 231 -9.17 6.94 19.57
N ALA A 232 -8.61 6.47 20.69
CA ALA A 232 -7.42 7.06 21.26
C ALA A 232 -6.16 6.79 20.42
N PHE A 233 -6.03 5.64 19.73
CA PHE A 233 -4.95 5.40 18.76
C PHE A 233 -5.02 6.40 17.61
N VAL A 234 -6.21 6.58 17.02
CA VAL A 234 -6.42 7.53 15.92
C VAL A 234 -6.12 8.96 16.38
N GLY A 235 -6.55 9.34 17.59
CA GLY A 235 -6.25 10.64 18.19
C GLY A 235 -4.74 10.86 18.43
N ARG A 236 -4.04 9.88 19.03
CA ARG A 236 -2.57 9.92 19.25
C ARG A 236 -1.84 10.08 17.92
N PHE A 237 -2.21 9.27 16.92
CA PHE A 237 -1.63 9.34 15.59
C PHE A 237 -1.85 10.70 14.93
N ALA A 238 -3.08 11.23 14.97
CA ALA A 238 -3.41 12.53 14.38
C ALA A 238 -2.60 13.67 15.01
N TYR A 239 -2.48 13.69 16.34
CA TYR A 239 -1.69 14.68 17.07
C TYR A 239 -0.20 14.63 16.71
N LEU A 240 0.41 13.43 16.78
CA LEU A 240 1.82 13.23 16.46
C LEU A 240 2.13 13.55 14.99
N ASN A 241 1.24 13.15 14.07
CA ASN A 241 1.38 13.48 12.65
C ASN A 241 1.28 15.00 12.41
N GLY A 242 0.34 15.68 13.08
CA GLY A 242 0.20 17.13 13.03
C GLY A 242 1.47 17.86 13.49
N LEU A 243 2.02 17.46 14.65
CA LEU A 243 3.31 17.99 15.15
C LEU A 243 4.46 17.68 14.19
N GLY A 244 4.56 16.43 13.71
CA GLY A 244 5.59 15.99 12.78
C GLY A 244 5.62 16.83 11.51
N ILE A 245 4.45 17.14 10.93
CA ILE A 245 4.34 18.01 9.75
C ILE A 245 4.89 19.42 10.04
N GLN A 246 4.57 20.01 11.19
CA GLN A 246 5.07 21.34 11.55
C GLN A 246 6.59 21.34 11.75
N ILE A 247 7.12 20.35 12.46
CA ILE A 247 8.55 20.19 12.69
C ILE A 247 9.29 20.01 11.36
N CYS A 248 8.78 19.14 10.47
CA CYS A 248 9.33 18.96 9.13
C CYS A 248 9.37 20.27 8.35
N ARG A 249 8.26 21.03 8.31
CA ARG A 249 8.19 22.31 7.59
C ARG A 249 9.22 23.32 8.08
N LEU A 250 9.45 23.40 9.39
CA LEU A 250 10.45 24.30 9.98
C LEU A 250 11.88 23.84 9.67
N ALA A 251 12.17 22.55 9.89
CA ALA A 251 13.50 22.00 9.68
C ALA A 251 13.95 22.06 8.22
N THR A 252 13.02 21.86 7.26
CA THR A 252 13.33 21.88 5.82
C THR A 252 13.75 23.24 5.27
N ARG A 253 13.63 24.32 6.06
CA ARG A 253 14.07 25.67 5.65
C ARG A 253 15.59 25.82 5.58
N SER A 254 16.34 24.90 6.20
CA SER A 254 17.80 24.89 6.13
C SER A 254 18.33 23.47 5.94
N TYR A 255 19.50 23.35 5.29
CA TYR A 255 20.16 22.07 5.13
C TYR A 255 20.52 21.44 6.49
N ASN A 256 21.11 22.24 7.39
CA ASN A 256 21.51 21.79 8.73
C ASN A 256 20.30 21.36 9.57
N GLY A 257 19.19 22.11 9.54
CA GLY A 257 17.95 21.74 10.23
C GLY A 257 17.37 20.42 9.71
N SER A 258 17.34 20.25 8.38
CA SER A 258 16.88 19.00 7.74
C SER A 258 17.74 17.81 8.15
N LEU A 259 19.06 17.99 8.17
CA LEU A 259 20.01 16.95 8.55
C LEU A 259 19.89 16.57 10.02
N TRP A 260 19.78 17.57 10.90
CA TRP A 260 19.56 17.35 12.33
C TRP A 260 18.26 16.57 12.57
N LEU A 261 17.15 17.01 11.95
CA LEU A 261 15.86 16.36 12.13
C LEU A 261 15.87 14.92 11.58
N LYS A 262 16.49 14.69 10.42
CA LYS A 262 16.67 13.33 9.88
C LYS A 262 17.38 12.44 10.90
N ASN A 263 18.52 12.88 11.44
CA ASN A 263 19.27 12.10 12.42
C ASN A 263 18.46 11.85 13.70
N PHE A 264 17.70 12.85 14.15
CA PHE A 264 16.81 12.72 15.30
C PHE A 264 15.71 11.68 15.05
N PHE A 265 14.99 11.76 13.93
CA PHE A 265 13.97 10.78 13.56
C PHE A 265 14.55 9.38 13.39
N SER A 266 15.73 9.23 12.78
CA SER A 266 16.40 7.93 12.67
C SER A 266 16.67 7.32 14.05
N LYS A 267 17.14 8.11 15.03
CA LYS A 267 17.35 7.63 16.41
C LYS A 267 16.04 7.17 17.06
N VAL A 268 14.99 7.98 16.96
CA VAL A 268 13.67 7.66 17.53
C VAL A 268 13.11 6.39 16.89
N LEU A 269 13.18 6.28 15.57
CA LEU A 269 12.67 5.13 14.82
C LEU A 269 13.40 3.83 15.21
N ILE A 270 14.74 3.86 15.28
CA ILE A 270 15.53 2.71 15.74
C ILE A 270 15.14 2.32 17.17
N SER A 271 14.97 3.31 18.06
CA SER A 271 14.55 3.03 19.44
C SER A 271 13.20 2.32 19.47
N LEU A 272 12.22 2.81 18.70
CA LEU A 272 10.88 2.23 18.64
C LEU A 272 10.89 0.81 18.06
N GLU A 273 11.60 0.55 16.96
CA GLU A 273 11.75 -0.79 16.39
C GLU A 273 12.37 -1.77 17.40
N THR A 274 13.40 -1.35 18.15
CA THR A 274 14.01 -2.23 19.18
C THR A 274 13.12 -2.49 20.39
N HIS A 275 12.20 -1.57 20.73
CA HIS A 275 11.22 -1.79 21.79
C HIS A 275 10.15 -2.78 21.32
N ASP A 276 9.73 -2.69 20.06
CA ASP A 276 8.74 -3.58 19.45
C ASP A 276 9.29 -5.02 19.34
N GLU A 277 10.53 -5.20 18.89
CA GLU A 277 11.21 -6.50 18.85
C GLU A 277 11.34 -7.15 20.24
N LYS A 278 11.59 -6.34 21.29
CA LYS A 278 11.63 -6.82 22.67
C LYS A 278 10.23 -7.19 23.18
N ALA A 279 9.21 -6.40 22.86
CA ALA A 279 7.82 -6.67 23.22
C ALA A 279 7.30 -7.95 22.52
N GLU A 280 7.56 -8.12 21.21
CA GLU A 280 7.25 -9.34 20.47
C GLU A 280 8.05 -10.55 20.98
N GLY A 281 9.33 -10.36 21.33
CA GLY A 281 10.15 -11.41 21.93
C GLY A 281 9.66 -11.87 23.31
N ILE A 282 9.11 -10.95 24.12
CA ILE A 282 8.46 -11.24 25.39
C ILE A 282 7.13 -11.97 25.16
N LEU A 283 6.31 -11.52 24.20
CA LEU A 283 5.07 -12.19 23.80
C LEU A 283 5.32 -13.62 23.33
N ARG A 284 6.30 -13.85 22.45
CA ARG A 284 6.69 -15.20 22.00
C ARG A 284 7.21 -16.08 23.14
N LYS A 285 7.96 -15.52 24.10
CA LYS A 285 8.38 -16.24 25.31
C LYS A 285 7.20 -16.56 26.22
N ALA A 286 6.21 -15.68 26.34
CA ALA A 286 4.99 -15.93 27.10
C ALA A 286 4.14 -17.04 26.45
N THR A 287 4.10 -17.14 25.12
CA THR A 287 3.42 -18.24 24.40
C THR A 287 4.15 -19.58 24.52
N LEU A 288 5.47 -19.57 24.74
CA LEU A 288 6.30 -20.77 24.94
C LEU A 288 6.33 -21.27 26.40
N VAL A 289 5.65 -20.61 27.34
CA VAL A 289 5.57 -21.06 28.73
C VAL A 289 4.25 -21.81 28.97
N ARG A 290 4.39 -23.15 29.06
CA ARG A 290 3.47 -24.18 29.56
C ARG A 290 2.41 -24.76 28.58
N ILE A 291 2.85 -25.70 27.75
CA ILE A 291 2.21 -27.02 27.76
C ILE A 291 3.10 -27.89 28.65
N GLY A 292 2.77 -27.95 29.95
CA GLY A 292 3.36 -28.96 30.81
C GLY A 292 2.82 -30.32 30.38
N ASP A 293 3.68 -31.34 30.40
CA ASP A 293 3.28 -32.71 30.06
C ASP A 293 1.99 -33.08 30.81
N PRO A 294 0.97 -33.60 30.12
CA PRO A 294 -0.28 -33.96 30.78
C PRO A 294 0.02 -35.00 31.85
N LYS A 295 -0.29 -34.68 33.11
CA LYS A 295 -0.30 -35.67 34.18
C LYS A 295 -1.31 -36.75 33.83
N VAL A 296 -0.82 -37.94 33.54
CA VAL A 296 -1.62 -39.15 33.38
C VAL A 296 -2.28 -39.44 34.72
N LEU A 297 -3.56 -39.09 34.86
CA LEU A 297 -4.41 -39.62 35.91
C LEU A 297 -4.80 -41.03 35.48
N GLN A 298 -4.33 -42.04 36.21
CA GLN A 298 -4.86 -43.40 36.07
C GLN A 298 -6.33 -43.38 36.49
N ALA A 299 -7.22 -43.54 35.52
CA ALA A 299 -8.62 -43.82 35.75
C ALA A 299 -8.82 -45.34 35.73
N ASP A 300 -8.85 -45.95 36.92
CA ASP A 300 -9.36 -47.30 37.12
C ASP A 300 -10.89 -47.28 36.96
N MET A 301 -11.40 -47.50 35.75
CA MET A 301 -12.78 -47.92 35.52
C MET A 301 -12.91 -48.49 34.11
N GLY A 302 -13.03 -49.81 34.03
CA GLY A 302 -13.13 -50.56 32.79
C GLY A 302 -14.42 -50.30 32.01
N LEU A 303 -14.31 -50.33 30.68
CA LEU A 303 -15.45 -50.49 29.79
C LEU A 303 -15.22 -51.67 28.84
N LYS A 304 -16.18 -52.59 28.91
CA LYS A 304 -16.25 -53.92 28.29
C LYS A 304 -16.12 -53.86 26.77
N LYS A 305 -15.30 -54.76 26.20
CA LYS A 305 -15.23 -55.02 24.75
C LYS A 305 -16.60 -55.52 24.24
N LYS A 306 -17.15 -54.84 23.23
CA LYS A 306 -18.28 -55.33 22.42
C LYS A 306 -17.77 -56.39 21.44
N ALA A 307 -18.33 -57.60 21.55
CA ALA A 307 -18.03 -58.75 20.71
C ALA A 307 -18.55 -58.58 19.27
N SER A 308 -17.77 -59.07 18.31
CA SER A 308 -18.13 -59.24 16.89
C SER A 308 -19.18 -60.34 16.72
N LYS A 309 -20.16 -60.10 15.83
CA LYS A 309 -21.19 -61.09 15.46
C LYS A 309 -20.61 -62.23 14.60
N PRO A 310 -21.24 -63.42 14.59
CA PRO A 310 -20.66 -64.68 14.11
C PRO A 310 -21.00 -65.01 12.65
N GLN A 311 -20.09 -65.74 12.00
CA GLN A 311 -20.28 -66.42 10.71
C GLN A 311 -21.01 -67.77 10.85
N GLU A 312 -21.58 -68.21 9.73
CA GLU A 312 -22.62 -69.21 9.54
C GLU A 312 -22.30 -70.67 9.91
N LYS A 313 -23.40 -71.41 10.05
CA LYS A 313 -23.57 -72.82 10.40
C LYS A 313 -23.04 -73.78 9.32
N SER A 314 -22.52 -74.94 9.76
CA SER A 314 -22.82 -76.24 9.15
C SER A 314 -22.73 -77.39 10.18
N ASN A 315 -23.88 -78.08 10.35
CA ASN A 315 -24.15 -79.53 10.53
C ASN A 315 -23.02 -80.47 11.04
N SER A 316 -23.21 -81.50 11.89
CA SER A 316 -24.30 -82.11 12.69
C SER A 316 -23.60 -83.11 13.67
N PRO A 317 -24.23 -84.14 14.27
CA PRO A 317 -24.46 -84.23 15.72
C PRO A 317 -23.75 -85.41 16.42
N GLU A 318 -23.60 -85.38 17.75
CA GLU A 318 -23.80 -86.58 18.56
C GLU A 318 -24.02 -86.27 20.05
N LYS A 319 -24.65 -87.22 20.74
CA LYS A 319 -25.58 -87.06 21.87
C LYS A 319 -24.94 -87.64 23.17
N PRO A 320 -25.64 -87.76 24.33
CA PRO A 320 -25.34 -86.99 25.55
C PRO A 320 -25.09 -87.86 26.81
N LYS A 321 -25.16 -87.21 27.99
CA LYS A 321 -25.37 -87.70 29.40
C LYS A 321 -24.10 -87.54 30.26
N SER A 322 -24.15 -87.20 31.55
CA SER A 322 -25.19 -87.14 32.60
C SER A 322 -24.73 -86.13 33.66
N ILE A 323 -25.60 -85.26 34.18
CA ILE A 323 -26.21 -85.34 35.53
C ILE A 323 -25.20 -85.66 36.62
N ASP A 324 -24.92 -84.70 37.51
CA ASP A 324 -25.20 -84.90 38.93
C ASP A 324 -25.45 -83.59 39.67
N LEU A 325 -26.52 -83.63 40.46
CA LEU A 325 -26.96 -82.63 41.41
C LEU A 325 -26.27 -82.92 42.74
N ASN A 326 -25.68 -81.89 43.34
CA ASN A 326 -25.89 -81.54 44.74
C ASN A 326 -25.45 -80.10 44.98
#